data_AF-A0A1G0PKQ7-F1
#
_entry.id   AF-A0A1G0PKQ7-F1
#
_cell.length_a   1.000
_cell.length_b   1.000
_cell.length_c   1.000
_cell.angle_alpha   90.00
_cell.angle_beta   90.00
_cell.angle_gamma   90.00
#
_symmetry.space_group_name_H-M   'P 1'
#
loop_
_entity.id
_entity.type
_entity.pdbx_description
1 polymer ?
#
loop_
_entity_poly.entity_id
_entity_poly.type
_entity_poly.pdbx_seq_one_letter_code
_entity_poly.pdbx_strand_id
1 'polypeptide(L)'
;MEKKKIIIGSRSSDLALWQAYHVKKELEKKNKGLSVEIKLVQTKGDKILDVALSKIGDKGLFTKELEVHLLNKTIDIAVHSLKDLQTDIPKGLKLAAVSKRHAVEDVLTY
;
A
#
# COMPACT_ATOMS: atom_id res chain seq x y z
N MET A 1 22.15 -19.22 -7.51
CA MET A 1 21.31 -18.15 -8.06
C MET A 1 20.90 -17.24 -6.92
N GLU A 2 21.25 -15.96 -6.96
CA GLU A 2 20.81 -15.01 -5.93
C GLU A 2 19.29 -14.96 -5.90
N LYS A 3 18.70 -15.23 -4.73
CA LYS A 3 17.26 -15.01 -4.52
C LYS A 3 17.00 -13.51 -4.62
N LYS A 4 16.30 -13.08 -5.67
CA LYS A 4 15.79 -11.71 -5.73
C LYS A 4 14.76 -11.55 -4.61
N LYS A 5 14.93 -10.50 -3.80
CA LYS A 5 14.05 -10.16 -2.69
C LYS A 5 13.35 -8.85 -3.00
N ILE A 6 12.04 -8.78 -2.73
CA ILE A 6 11.23 -7.57 -2.80
C ILE A 6 10.59 -7.33 -1.45
N ILE A 7 10.64 -6.10 -0.97
CA ILE A 7 10.02 -5.64 0.26
C ILE A 7 8.79 -4.80 -0.10
N ILE A 8 7.61 -5.28 0.29
CA ILE A 8 6.33 -4.58 0.15
C ILE A 8 6.09 -3.75 1.41
N GLY A 9 5.91 -2.44 1.27
CA GLY A 9 5.34 -1.61 2.32
C GLY A 9 3.81 -1.73 2.37
N SER A 10 3.27 -1.89 3.57
CA SER A 10 1.82 -1.92 3.82
C SER A 10 1.48 -1.20 5.12
N ARG A 11 0.27 -0.65 5.18
CA ARG A 11 -0.36 -0.25 6.45
C ARG A 11 -0.69 -1.49 7.29
N SER A 12 -0.97 -1.28 8.58
CA SER A 12 -1.26 -2.35 9.55
C SER A 12 -2.73 -2.73 9.66
N SER A 13 -3.65 -2.08 8.93
CA SER A 13 -5.06 -2.49 8.93
C SER A 13 -5.24 -3.85 8.24
N ASP A 14 -6.23 -4.62 8.69
CA ASP A 14 -6.47 -5.98 8.18
C ASP A 14 -6.67 -6.01 6.66
N LEU A 15 -7.40 -5.03 6.11
CA LEU A 15 -7.61 -4.93 4.67
C LEU A 15 -6.32 -4.60 3.92
N ALA A 16 -5.48 -3.70 4.44
CA ALA A 16 -4.21 -3.36 3.80
C ALA A 16 -3.25 -4.56 3.81
N LEU A 17 -3.19 -5.28 4.93
CA LEU A 17 -2.44 -6.53 5.04
C LEU A 17 -2.92 -7.57 4.03
N TRP A 18 -4.24 -7.77 3.94
CA TRP A 18 -4.81 -8.68 2.95
C TRP A 18 -4.40 -8.31 1.52
N GLN A 19 -4.46 -7.02 1.16
CA GLN A 19 -4.03 -6.54 -0.16
C GLN A 19 -2.54 -6.79 -0.41
N ALA A 20 -1.68 -6.54 0.58
CA ALA A 20 -0.25 -6.80 0.48
C ALA A 20 0.06 -8.29 0.34
N TYR A 21 -0.62 -9.16 1.11
CA TYR A 21 -0.50 -10.62 0.96
C TYR A 21 -1.01 -11.12 -0.39
N HIS A 22 -2.10 -10.55 -0.90
CA HIS A 22 -2.62 -10.86 -2.22
C HIS A 22 -1.57 -10.55 -3.31
N VAL A 23 -0.98 -9.35 -3.28
CA VAL A 23 0.08 -8.96 -4.24
C VAL A 23 1.33 -9.83 -4.08
N LYS A 24 1.77 -10.12 -2.86
CA LYS A 24 2.87 -11.04 -2.57
C LYS A 24 2.64 -12.40 -3.24
N LYS A 25 1.48 -13.00 -3.03
CA LYS A 25 1.13 -14.31 -3.60
C LYS A 25 1.20 -14.31 -5.12
N GLU A 26 0.69 -13.27 -5.77
CA GLU A 26 0.73 -13.15 -7.23
C GLU A 26 2.15 -12.97 -7.77
N LEU A 27 3.01 -12.20 -7.07
CA LEU A 27 4.41 -12.01 -7.44
C LEU A 27 5.21 -13.31 -7.34
N GLU A 28 5.07 -14.03 -6.22
CA GLU A 28 5.76 -15.31 -5.98
C GLU A 28 5.27 -16.40 -6.93
N LYS A 29 3.97 -16.44 -7.26
CA LYS A 29 3.40 -17.37 -8.24
C LYS A 29 3.98 -17.18 -9.65
N LYS A 30 4.19 -15.93 -10.07
CA LYS A 30 4.70 -15.62 -11.42
C LYS A 30 6.22 -15.75 -11.53
N ASN A 31 6.96 -15.67 -10.43
CA ASN A 31 8.43 -15.64 -10.44
C ASN A 31 9.01 -16.71 -9.51
N LYS A 32 9.30 -17.90 -10.06
CA LYS A 32 9.95 -18.99 -9.32
C LYS A 32 11.33 -18.53 -8.83
N GLY A 33 11.49 -18.31 -7.53
CA GLY A 33 12.74 -17.86 -6.90
C GLY A 33 12.74 -16.42 -6.39
N LEU A 34 11.65 -15.68 -6.60
CA LEU A 34 11.41 -14.40 -5.94
C LEU A 34 10.95 -14.63 -4.50
N SER A 35 11.58 -13.95 -3.54
CA SER A 35 11.10 -13.91 -2.15
C SER A 35 10.49 -12.54 -1.88
N VAL A 36 9.27 -12.53 -1.31
CA VAL A 36 8.58 -11.28 -1.00
C VAL A 36 8.36 -11.16 0.50
N GLU A 37 8.79 -10.04 1.08
CA GLU A 37 8.56 -9.68 2.47
C GLU A 37 7.60 -8.51 2.58
N ILE A 38 6.87 -8.44 3.69
CA ILE A 38 5.97 -7.32 3.99
C ILE A 38 6.54 -6.56 5.18
N LYS A 39 6.74 -5.27 4.99
CA LYS A 39 7.15 -4.33 6.04
C LYS A 39 5.95 -3.46 6.40
N LEU A 40 5.55 -3.55 7.67
CA LEU A 40 4.51 -2.68 8.20
C LEU A 40 5.04 -1.27 8.36
N VAL A 41 4.26 -0.30 7.89
CA VAL A 41 4.52 1.13 8.03
C VAL A 41 3.36 1.71 8.84
N GLN A 42 3.67 2.23 10.02
CA GLN A 42 2.69 2.98 10.81
C GLN A 42 2.50 4.35 10.19
N THR A 43 1.28 4.68 9.78
CA THR A 43 0.93 6.01 9.25
C THR A 43 0.39 6.90 10.37
N LYS A 44 0.48 8.23 10.20
CA LYS A 44 -0.21 9.16 11.12
C LYS A 44 -1.72 8.94 11.14
N GLY A 45 -2.32 8.54 10.00
CA GLY A 45 -3.74 8.20 9.91
C GLY A 45 -4.15 7.01 10.79
N ASP A 46 -3.27 6.04 11.03
CA ASP A 46 -3.55 4.92 11.94
C ASP A 46 -3.54 5.35 13.42
N LYS A 47 -2.95 6.51 13.75
CA LYS A 47 -2.90 7.07 15.12
C LYS A 47 -4.05 8.02 15.42
N ILE A 48 -4.79 8.47 14.41
CA ILE A 48 -5.88 9.45 14.54
C ILE A 48 -7.19 8.78 14.11
N LEU A 49 -7.81 8.04 15.04
CA LEU A 49 -9.10 7.38 14.81
C LEU A 49 -10.29 8.24 15.25
N ASP A 50 -10.07 9.24 16.12
CA ASP A 50 -11.13 10.00 16.81
C ASP A 50 -11.48 11.35 16.17
N VAL A 51 -10.94 11.67 14.99
CA VAL A 51 -11.19 12.95 14.33
C VAL A 51 -11.75 12.68 12.93
N ALA A 52 -12.90 13.30 12.63
CA ALA A 52 -13.51 13.20 11.31
C ALA A 52 -12.49 13.53 10.21
N LEU A 53 -12.37 12.66 9.22
CA LEU A 53 -11.48 12.82 8.05
C LEU A 53 -11.62 14.20 7.39
N SER A 54 -12.83 14.77 7.38
CA SER A 54 -13.11 16.11 6.83
C SER A 54 -12.43 17.25 7.59
N LYS A 55 -12.07 17.06 8.86
CA LYS A 55 -11.33 18.03 9.69
C LYS A 55 -9.81 17.83 9.61
N ILE A 56 -9.36 16.65 9.19
CA ILE A 56 -7.94 16.36 8.95
C ILE A 56 -7.64 16.77 7.51
N GLY A 57 -7.51 18.07 7.29
CA GLY A 57 -7.37 18.67 5.95
C GLY A 57 -6.06 18.37 5.21
N ASP A 58 -5.52 17.15 5.25
CA ASP A 58 -4.17 16.89 4.78
C ASP A 58 -4.09 15.83 3.67
N LYS A 59 -3.65 16.31 2.51
CA LYS A 59 -3.27 15.50 1.35
C LYS A 59 -2.24 14.45 1.78
N GLY A 60 -2.58 13.16 1.67
CA GLY A 60 -1.62 12.07 1.88
C GLY A 60 -1.56 11.47 3.28
N LEU A 61 -2.60 11.65 4.10
CA LEU A 61 -2.69 11.08 5.46
C LEU A 61 -2.34 9.58 5.57
N PHE A 62 -2.55 8.82 4.49
CA PHE A 62 -2.31 7.37 4.43
C PHE A 62 -1.19 6.94 3.48
N THR A 63 -0.61 7.86 2.71
CA THR A 63 0.40 7.54 1.68
C THR A 63 1.78 8.07 2.01
N LYS A 64 1.87 9.18 2.76
CA LYS A 64 3.12 9.91 2.97
C LYS A 64 4.24 9.08 3.60
N GLU A 65 3.95 8.26 4.60
CA GLU A 65 4.96 7.43 5.25
C GLU A 65 5.47 6.32 4.32
N LEU A 66 4.58 5.72 3.53
CA LEU A 66 4.95 4.71 2.54
C LEU A 66 5.80 5.32 1.41
N GLU A 67 5.45 6.52 0.95
CA GLU A 67 6.23 7.30 -0.02
C GLU A 67 7.64 7.61 0.49
N VAL A 68 7.78 8.01 1.75
CA VAL A 68 9.10 8.22 2.39
C VAL A 68 9.91 6.92 2.40
N HIS A 69 9.29 5.79 2.74
CA HIS A 69 9.96 4.50 2.73
C HIS A 69 10.42 4.07 1.33
N LEU A 70 9.63 4.36 0.28
CA LEU A 70 9.96 4.13 -1.13
C LEU A 70 11.14 5.00 -1.58
N LEU A 71 11.07 6.31 -1.30
CA LEU A 71 12.13 7.26 -1.67
C LEU A 71 13.46 6.93 -0.98
N ASN A 72 13.40 6.48 0.28
CA ASN A 72 14.56 6.04 1.04
C ASN A 72 15.01 4.60 0.69
N LYS A 73 14.36 3.92 -0.26
CA LYS A 73 14.66 2.54 -0.69
C LYS A 73 14.66 1.52 0.45
N THR A 74 13.84 1.77 1.48
CA THR A 74 13.66 0.85 2.61
C THR A 74 12.50 -0.12 2.41
N ILE A 75 11.70 0.13 1.37
CA ILE A 75 10.76 -0.79 0.71
C ILE A 75 10.93 -0.60 -0.80
N ASP A 76 10.59 -1.62 -1.58
CA ASP A 76 10.72 -1.60 -3.05
C ASP A 76 9.41 -1.19 -3.72
N ILE A 77 8.27 -1.62 -3.16
CA ILE A 77 6.93 -1.26 -3.62
C ILE A 77 6.00 -0.98 -2.44
N ALA A 78 4.97 -0.18 -2.65
CA ALA A 78 3.88 0.02 -1.70
C ALA A 78 2.57 -0.47 -2.32
N VAL A 79 1.70 -1.09 -1.52
CA VAL A 79 0.37 -1.55 -1.94
C VAL A 79 -0.70 -0.71 -1.26
N HIS A 80 -1.66 -0.24 -2.05
CA HIS A 80 -2.75 0.63 -1.61
C HIS A 80 -4.07 0.23 -2.25
N SER A 81 -5.18 0.55 -1.57
CA SER A 81 -6.46 0.74 -2.26
C SER A 81 -6.31 1.93 -3.21
N LEU A 82 -6.66 1.76 -4.48
CA LEU A 82 -6.46 2.81 -5.48
C LEU A 82 -7.22 4.11 -5.14
N LYS A 83 -8.37 4.02 -4.46
CA LYS A 83 -9.16 5.18 -4.00
C LYS A 83 -8.44 6.04 -2.96
N ASP A 84 -7.46 5.50 -2.26
CA ASP A 84 -6.70 6.21 -1.21
C ASP A 84 -5.44 6.89 -1.78
N LEU A 85 -5.13 6.67 -3.06
CA LEU A 85 -3.96 7.26 -3.72
C LEU A 85 -4.27 8.68 -4.18
N GLN A 86 -3.33 9.59 -3.97
CA GLN A 86 -3.46 10.96 -4.48
C GLN A 86 -3.38 10.98 -6.02
N THR A 87 -4.06 11.95 -6.63
CA THR A 87 -3.97 12.19 -8.07
C THR A 87 -2.57 12.63 -8.50
N ASP A 88 -1.92 13.45 -7.67
CA ASP A 88 -0.55 13.90 -7.87
C ASP A 88 0.42 12.95 -7.18
N ILE A 89 1.16 12.16 -7.97
CA ILE A 89 2.18 11.26 -7.45
C ILE A 89 3.48 12.04 -7.22
N PRO A 90 4.11 11.95 -6.03
CA PRO A 90 5.35 12.66 -5.74
C PRO A 90 6.46 12.36 -6.76
N LYS A 91 7.29 13.38 -7.04
CA LYS A 91 8.45 13.22 -7.91
C LYS A 91 9.36 12.10 -7.42
N GLY A 92 9.78 11.22 -8.33
CA GLY A 92 10.62 10.05 -8.03
C GLY A 92 9.82 8.78 -7.77
N LEU A 93 8.50 8.87 -7.66
CA LEU A 93 7.59 7.73 -7.56
C LEU A 93 6.70 7.64 -8.81
N LYS A 94 6.07 6.48 -8.99
CA LYS A 94 5.08 6.26 -10.06
C LYS A 94 4.10 5.18 -9.64
N LEU A 95 2.88 5.23 -10.19
CA LEU A 95 1.95 4.10 -10.13
C LEU A 95 2.45 3.01 -11.09
N ALA A 96 3.09 2.00 -10.53
CA ALA A 96 3.76 0.96 -11.34
C ALA A 96 2.78 -0.07 -11.93
N ALA A 97 1.68 -0.34 -11.24
CA ALA A 97 0.69 -1.34 -11.65
C ALA A 97 -0.67 -1.07 -10.98
N VAL A 98 -1.73 -1.58 -11.61
CA VAL A 98 -3.08 -1.67 -11.04
C VAL A 98 -3.51 -3.12 -11.12
N SER A 99 -3.97 -3.69 -10.01
CA SER A 99 -4.48 -5.06 -9.97
C SER A 99 -5.84 -5.18 -10.69
N LYS A 100 -6.30 -6.41 -10.94
CA LYS A 100 -7.65 -6.63 -11.46
C LYS A 100 -8.66 -6.04 -10.47
N ARG A 101 -9.59 -5.23 -10.96
CA ARG A 101 -10.60 -4.56 -10.14
C ARG A 101 -11.57 -5.60 -9.55
N HIS A 102 -11.86 -5.46 -8.26
CA HIS A 102 -12.92 -6.20 -7.58
C HIS A 102 -14.29 -5.51 -7.78
N ALA A 103 -15.34 -6.04 -7.14
CA ALA A 103 -16.65 -5.40 -7.06
C ALA A 103 -16.52 -3.90 -6.69
N VAL A 104 -17.33 -3.06 -7.33
CA VAL A 104 -17.21 -1.59 -7.26
C VAL A 104 -18.40 -0.95 -6.56
N GLU A 105 -19.42 -1.74 -6.29
CA GLU A 105 -20.68 -1.36 -5.70
C GLU A 105 -20.52 -1.11 -4.20
N ASP A 106 -21.23 -0.09 -3.70
CA ASP A 106 -21.41 0.08 -2.27
C ASP A 106 -22.32 -1.02 -1.71
N VAL A 107 -22.12 -1.37 -0.44
CA VAL A 107 -22.90 -2.40 0.25
C VAL A 107 -23.66 -1.76 1.40
N LEU A 108 -24.98 -2.01 1.46
CA LEU A 108 -25.80 -1.66 2.61
C LEU A 108 -25.56 -2.67 3.74
N THR A 109 -25.18 -2.18 4.92
CA THR A 109 -24.99 -2.99 6.14
C THR A 109 -26.02 -2.56 7.18
N TYR A 110 -26.70 -3.52 7.81
CA TYR A 110 -27.67 -3.30 8.90
C TYR A 110 -27.34 -4.17 10.12
#